data_AF-A0A947CBE8-F1
#
_entry.id   AF-A0A947CBE8-F1
#
_cell.length_a   1.000
_cell.length_b   1.000
_cell.length_c   1.000
_cell.angle_alpha   90.00
_cell.angle_beta   90.00
_cell.angle_gamma   90.00
#
_symmetry.space_group_name_H-M   'P 1'
#
loop_
_entity.id
_entity.type
_entity.pdbx_description
1 polymer ?
#
loop_
_entity_poly.entity_id
_entity_poly.type
_entity_poly.pdbx_seq_one_letter_code
_entity_poly.pdbx_strand_id
1 'polypeptide(L)'
;PQESELLLALDPSSAARAFVVSQQAAPDETSDAEQKETRATDAGPRNYFEGVGKKQYLSVRDPPKLRRHKDGTHHYKGHAFKAVVEPDGSVTFDDGYGQGVTVRFDVTDAIMRRRGEDPYRVEKNWFLEGTEVFRQELFDRWQAKQTLIAIRKLRIRLLRIHESEALTGSEKAARVIALFEDTSEDEAGASARTAIAEFVADRMPGLELPR
;
A
#
# COMPACT_ATOMS: atom_id res chain seq x y z
N PRO A 1 -28.63 2.46 -44.61
CA PRO A 1 -29.22 3.55 -43.82
C PRO A 1 -29.34 3.14 -42.34
N GLN A 2 -28.66 3.93 -41.49
CA GLN A 2 -28.77 4.09 -40.03
C GLN A 2 -28.22 2.93 -39.17
N GLU A 3 -27.04 3.03 -38.55
CA GLU A 3 -26.49 3.97 -37.54
C GLU A 3 -27.05 3.80 -36.12
N SER A 4 -26.11 3.51 -35.21
CA SER A 4 -26.10 3.79 -33.76
C SER A 4 -26.53 2.66 -32.82
N GLU A 5 -25.72 2.47 -31.76
CA GLU A 5 -25.90 1.57 -30.59
C GLU A 5 -25.48 0.10 -30.83
N LEU A 6 -24.44 -0.50 -30.24
CA LEU A 6 -23.72 -0.28 -28.99
C LEU A 6 -22.27 -0.78 -29.18
N LEU A 7 -21.35 0.13 -29.50
CA LEU A 7 -19.92 -0.09 -29.28
C LEU A 7 -19.61 0.50 -27.90
N LEU A 8 -19.57 -0.36 -26.88
CA LEU A 8 -18.93 -0.05 -25.60
C LEU A 8 -17.41 -0.04 -25.83
N ALA A 9 -16.95 1.02 -26.47
CA ALA A 9 -15.56 1.41 -26.53
C ALA A 9 -15.13 1.75 -25.10
N LEU A 10 -14.41 0.84 -24.46
CA LEU A 10 -13.62 1.12 -23.27
C LEU A 10 -12.54 2.13 -23.68
N ASP A 11 -12.81 3.41 -23.43
CA ASP A 11 -11.85 4.49 -23.53
C ASP A 11 -10.71 4.26 -22.51
N PRO A 12 -9.46 4.04 -22.97
CA PRO A 12 -8.33 3.79 -22.09
C PRO A 12 -7.95 5.03 -21.24
N SER A 13 -8.49 6.21 -21.56
CA SER A 13 -8.24 7.47 -20.84
C SER A 13 -9.04 7.62 -19.54
N SER A 14 -10.01 6.74 -19.30
CA SER A 14 -10.93 6.82 -18.14
C SER A 14 -10.62 5.85 -16.99
N ALA A 15 -9.54 5.07 -17.06
CA ALA A 15 -9.16 4.11 -16.00
C ALA A 15 -8.15 4.66 -14.96
N ALA A 16 -7.73 5.91 -15.06
CA ALA A 16 -6.64 6.48 -14.25
C ALA A 16 -7.06 7.69 -13.38
N ARG A 17 -8.20 7.60 -12.69
CA ARG A 17 -8.60 8.60 -11.68
C ARG A 17 -9.06 7.97 -10.38
N ALA A 18 -8.10 7.43 -9.64
CA ALA A 18 -8.14 7.36 -8.19
C ALA A 18 -6.78 6.88 -7.68
N PHE A 19 -5.86 7.81 -7.37
CA PHE A 19 -4.89 7.75 -6.26
C PHE A 19 -3.78 8.79 -6.46
N VAL A 20 -4.09 10.08 -6.23
CA VAL A 20 -3.07 11.11 -5.94
C VAL A 20 -3.71 12.18 -5.06
N VAL A 21 -3.37 12.18 -3.76
CA VAL A 21 -3.31 13.35 -2.87
C VAL A 21 -2.23 13.00 -1.84
N SER A 22 -0.97 13.36 -2.11
CA SER A 22 -0.27 14.54 -1.59
C SER A 22 0.00 14.50 -0.08
N GLN A 23 1.25 14.24 0.30
CA GLN A 23 1.84 14.85 1.50
C GLN A 23 3.17 15.50 1.14
N GLN A 24 3.18 16.82 1.32
CA GLN A 24 4.34 17.70 1.24
C GLN A 24 5.25 17.48 2.45
N ALA A 25 6.55 17.60 2.19
CA ALA A 25 7.62 17.56 3.16
C ALA A 25 7.56 18.72 4.18
N ALA A 26 8.09 18.45 5.38
CA ALA A 26 8.67 19.45 6.28
C ALA A 26 9.91 18.84 7.00
N PRO A 27 10.89 19.66 7.44
CA PRO A 27 12.25 19.21 7.73
C PRO A 27 12.62 19.14 9.23
N ASP A 28 13.74 18.45 9.47
CA ASP A 28 14.91 18.78 10.31
C ASP A 28 15.19 18.10 11.68
N GLU A 29 16.51 17.93 11.89
CA GLU A 29 17.32 17.76 13.13
C GLU A 29 17.55 16.38 13.81
N THR A 30 18.73 15.81 13.48
CA THR A 30 19.85 15.31 14.33
C THR A 30 19.59 14.72 15.74
N SER A 31 20.13 13.51 15.98
CA SER A 31 21.24 13.28 16.95
C SER A 31 21.74 11.82 16.97
N ASP A 32 23.06 11.66 17.02
CA ASP A 32 23.85 10.43 17.15
C ASP A 32 23.61 9.62 18.44
N ALA A 33 23.79 8.29 18.35
CA ALA A 33 24.63 7.51 19.27
C ALA A 33 24.75 6.04 18.83
N GLU A 34 25.96 5.63 18.46
CA GLU A 34 26.40 4.23 18.41
C GLU A 34 26.69 3.69 19.83
N GLN A 35 26.35 2.42 20.13
CA GLN A 35 27.34 1.35 20.40
C GLN A 35 26.73 0.02 20.89
N LYS A 36 27.11 -1.04 20.15
CA LYS A 36 27.53 -2.42 20.54
C LYS A 36 26.60 -3.43 21.24
N GLU A 37 26.19 -4.40 20.42
CA GLU A 37 26.42 -5.86 20.51
C GLU A 37 26.76 -6.52 21.86
N THR A 38 25.97 -7.54 22.27
CA THR A 38 26.31 -8.98 22.06
C THR A 38 25.20 -9.95 22.54
N ARG A 39 24.73 -10.79 21.61
CA ARG A 39 24.49 -12.25 21.67
C ARG A 39 23.86 -12.91 22.92
N ALA A 40 22.65 -13.48 22.78
CA ALA A 40 22.37 -14.93 22.91
C ALA A 40 20.86 -15.25 22.77
N THR A 41 20.63 -16.41 22.16
CA THR A 41 19.39 -17.09 21.80
C THR A 41 18.56 -17.57 23.00
N ASP A 42 17.25 -17.27 23.04
CA ASP A 42 16.21 -18.22 23.49
C ASP A 42 14.79 -17.74 23.11
N ALA A 43 13.86 -18.69 23.03
CA ALA A 43 12.61 -18.68 22.28
C ALA A 43 11.40 -17.99 22.94
N GLY A 44 10.57 -17.33 22.11
CA GLY A 44 9.21 -16.90 22.43
C GLY A 44 8.64 -15.93 21.38
N PRO A 45 7.31 -15.88 21.13
CA PRO A 45 6.73 -14.84 20.28
C PRO A 45 7.00 -13.47 20.91
N ARG A 46 7.62 -12.55 20.17
CA ARG A 46 7.87 -11.18 20.63
C ARG A 46 6.52 -10.54 20.98
N ASN A 47 6.35 -10.15 22.25
CA ASN A 47 5.22 -9.36 22.68
C ASN A 47 5.48 -7.90 22.30
N TYR A 48 4.94 -7.46 21.16
CA TYR A 48 5.07 -6.09 20.63
C TYR A 48 4.37 -4.99 21.46
N PHE A 49 3.96 -5.29 22.69
CA PHE A 49 2.98 -4.54 23.47
C PHE A 49 3.50 -4.08 24.85
N GLU A 50 4.78 -4.30 25.14
CA GLU A 50 5.37 -3.93 26.42
C GLU A 50 5.86 -2.47 26.37
N GLY A 51 5.17 -1.56 27.05
CA GLY A 51 5.66 -0.21 27.33
C GLY A 51 4.95 0.99 26.67
N VAL A 52 3.82 0.81 25.99
CA VAL A 52 3.07 1.93 25.40
C VAL A 52 2.19 2.62 26.46
N GLY A 53 2.43 3.90 26.75
CA GLY A 53 1.57 4.78 27.56
C GLY A 53 2.15 5.25 28.90
N LYS A 54 2.83 6.41 28.94
CA LYS A 54 3.16 7.11 30.19
C LYS A 54 2.41 8.45 30.27
N LYS A 55 1.18 8.42 30.79
CA LYS A 55 0.49 9.57 31.42
C LYS A 55 -0.20 9.08 32.70
N GLN A 56 0.29 9.52 33.85
CA GLN A 56 0.13 8.91 35.19
C GLN A 56 -1.27 8.99 35.84
N TYR A 57 -2.32 9.44 35.16
CA TYR A 57 -3.68 9.57 35.74
C TYR A 57 -4.81 9.05 34.84
N LEU A 58 -4.48 8.47 33.69
CA LEU A 58 -5.42 7.70 32.87
C LEU A 58 -4.94 6.25 32.94
N SER A 59 -5.79 5.33 33.41
CA SER A 59 -5.49 3.90 33.32
C SER A 59 -5.27 3.58 31.84
N VAL A 60 -4.01 3.37 31.46
CA VAL A 60 -3.66 3.01 30.09
C VAL A 60 -4.28 1.65 29.84
N ARG A 61 -5.28 1.63 28.95
CA ARG A 61 -5.94 0.39 28.56
C ARG A 61 -4.94 -0.46 27.80
N ASP A 62 -4.78 -1.72 28.23
CA ASP A 62 -3.94 -2.70 27.52
C ASP A 62 -4.25 -2.68 26.02
N PRO A 63 -3.25 -2.75 25.14
CA PRO A 63 -3.47 -2.70 23.70
C PRO A 63 -4.33 -3.86 23.18
N PRO A 64 -5.05 -3.67 22.06
CA PRO A 64 -5.94 -4.69 21.51
C PRO A 64 -5.17 -5.95 21.09
N LYS A 65 -5.65 -7.11 21.54
CA LYS A 65 -5.05 -8.42 21.23
C LYS A 65 -5.63 -8.97 19.93
N LEU A 66 -4.79 -9.07 18.90
CA LEU A 66 -5.14 -9.60 17.58
C LEU A 66 -4.81 -11.09 17.46
N ARG A 67 -5.67 -11.84 16.77
CA ARG A 67 -5.43 -13.25 16.42
C ARG A 67 -5.20 -13.39 14.92
N ARG A 68 -4.05 -13.95 14.55
CA ARG A 68 -3.72 -14.23 13.14
C ARG A 68 -4.53 -15.40 12.60
N HIS A 69 -5.06 -15.25 11.39
CA HIS A 69 -5.77 -16.28 10.64
C HIS A 69 -4.90 -16.85 9.49
N LYS A 70 -5.31 -17.99 8.94
CA LYS A 70 -4.55 -18.73 7.90
C LYS A 70 -4.46 -17.97 6.57
N ASP A 71 -5.45 -17.13 6.29
CA ASP A 71 -5.52 -16.27 5.10
C ASP A 71 -4.60 -15.04 5.19
N GLY A 72 -3.94 -14.81 6.34
CA GLY A 72 -3.05 -13.68 6.57
C GLY A 72 -3.73 -12.47 7.22
N THR A 73 -5.04 -12.53 7.46
CA THR A 73 -5.77 -11.49 8.20
C THR A 73 -5.54 -11.60 9.71
N HIS A 74 -5.82 -10.52 10.42
CA HIS A 74 -5.75 -10.48 11.89
C HIS A 74 -7.07 -10.02 12.49
N HIS A 75 -7.65 -10.85 13.34
CA HIS A 75 -8.98 -10.65 13.87
C HIS A 75 -8.92 -10.13 15.31
N TYR A 76 -9.70 -9.10 15.57
CA TYR A 76 -10.02 -8.60 16.90
C TYR A 76 -11.47 -8.95 17.23
N LYS A 77 -11.70 -9.47 18.44
CA LYS A 77 -13.03 -9.75 18.96
C LYS A 77 -13.20 -9.00 20.28
N GLY A 78 -13.73 -7.79 20.20
CA GLY A 78 -14.14 -7.00 21.36
C GLY A 78 -15.57 -7.31 21.79
N HIS A 79 -15.96 -6.72 22.91
CA HIS A 79 -17.35 -6.77 23.39
C HIS A 79 -18.27 -5.83 22.58
N ALA A 80 -17.72 -4.70 22.12
CA ALA A 80 -18.46 -3.66 21.40
C ALA A 80 -18.49 -3.90 19.87
N PHE A 81 -17.37 -4.34 19.31
CA PHE A 81 -17.22 -4.58 17.87
C PHE A 81 -16.23 -5.72 17.60
N LYS A 82 -16.25 -6.20 16.37
CA LYS A 82 -15.19 -7.03 15.79
C LYS A 82 -14.42 -6.21 14.77
N ALA A 83 -13.13 -6.46 14.63
CA ALA A 83 -12.35 -5.88 13.57
C ALA A 83 -11.52 -6.94 12.84
N VAL A 84 -11.37 -6.74 11.54
CA VAL A 84 -10.50 -7.54 10.68
C VAL A 84 -9.45 -6.59 10.13
N VAL A 85 -8.17 -6.90 10.41
CA VAL A 85 -7.03 -6.21 9.83
C VAL A 85 -6.53 -7.05 8.65
N GLU A 86 -6.55 -6.45 7.47
CA GLU A 86 -6.13 -7.06 6.21
C GLU A 86 -4.60 -7.14 6.11
N PRO A 87 -4.05 -7.94 5.17
CA PRO A 87 -2.61 -8.02 4.94
C PRO A 87 -1.94 -6.69 4.55
N ASP A 88 -2.71 -5.73 4.04
CA ASP A 88 -2.26 -4.37 3.71
C ASP A 88 -2.37 -3.39 4.88
N GLY A 89 -2.76 -3.86 6.08
CA GLY A 89 -2.93 -3.04 7.27
C GLY A 89 -4.26 -2.27 7.31
N SER A 90 -5.12 -2.38 6.30
CA SER A 90 -6.46 -1.80 6.34
C SER A 90 -7.36 -2.51 7.36
N VAL A 91 -8.38 -1.81 7.86
CA VAL A 91 -9.25 -2.31 8.93
C VAL A 91 -10.71 -2.25 8.49
N THR A 92 -11.41 -3.36 8.67
CA THR A 92 -12.87 -3.43 8.57
C THR A 92 -13.46 -3.65 9.96
N PHE A 93 -14.42 -2.82 10.33
CA PHE A 93 -15.19 -2.97 11.57
C PHE A 93 -16.54 -3.64 11.30
N ASP A 94 -16.94 -4.55 12.19
CA ASP A 94 -18.26 -5.18 12.24
C ASP A 94 -18.87 -4.98 13.63
N ASP A 95 -19.88 -4.12 13.69
CA ASP A 95 -20.60 -3.78 14.93
C ASP A 95 -21.93 -4.56 15.06
N GLY A 96 -22.24 -5.50 14.15
CA GLY A 96 -23.49 -6.25 14.13
C GLY A 96 -24.72 -5.47 13.61
N TYR A 97 -24.62 -4.15 13.41
CA TYR A 97 -25.65 -3.30 12.80
C TYR A 97 -25.39 -3.05 11.32
N GLY A 98 -25.44 -4.09 10.48
CA GLY A 98 -25.70 -4.02 9.02
C GLY A 98 -24.80 -3.20 8.09
N GLN A 99 -23.85 -2.38 8.56
CA GLN A 99 -22.92 -1.62 7.72
C GLN A 99 -21.50 -1.72 8.28
N GLY A 100 -20.77 -2.72 7.81
CA GLY A 100 -19.32 -2.77 8.04
C GLY A 100 -18.65 -1.63 7.28
N VAL A 101 -18.01 -0.71 8.00
CA VAL A 101 -17.23 0.37 7.39
C VAL A 101 -15.81 -0.17 7.18
N THR A 102 -15.43 -0.33 5.91
CA THR A 102 -14.04 -0.60 5.51
C THR A 102 -13.29 0.72 5.44
N VAL A 103 -12.28 0.89 6.29
CA VAL A 103 -11.44 2.10 6.32
C VAL A 103 -10.05 1.73 5.78
N ARG A 104 -9.65 2.40 4.70
CA ARG A 104 -8.28 2.33 4.17
C ARG A 104 -7.46 3.44 4.81
N PHE A 105 -6.23 3.10 5.18
CA PHE A 105 -5.35 3.74 6.17
C PHE A 105 -5.04 5.24 5.99
N ASP A 106 -5.58 5.95 4.99
CA ASP A 106 -5.31 7.39 4.79
C ASP A 106 -6.58 8.28 4.73
N VAL A 107 -7.76 7.75 5.05
CA VAL A 107 -9.04 8.51 4.89
C VAL A 107 -9.89 8.55 6.17
N THR A 108 -9.30 8.19 7.31
CA THR A 108 -10.00 8.07 8.60
C THR A 108 -10.66 9.38 9.02
N ASP A 109 -10.05 10.53 8.71
CA ASP A 109 -10.47 11.80 9.28
C ASP A 109 -11.62 12.48 8.50
N ALA A 110 -11.68 12.28 7.17
CA ALA A 110 -12.66 12.94 6.31
C ALA A 110 -14.00 12.21 6.25
N ILE A 111 -14.01 10.87 6.33
CA ILE A 111 -15.22 10.05 6.18
C ILE A 111 -16.01 10.01 7.49
N MET A 112 -15.34 9.90 8.65
CA MET A 112 -16.01 9.78 9.95
C MET A 112 -16.67 11.08 10.40
N ARG A 113 -16.12 12.24 10.02
CA ARG A 113 -16.69 13.57 10.32
C ARG A 113 -18.03 13.82 9.61
N ARG A 114 -18.34 13.07 8.55
CA ARG A 114 -19.52 13.30 7.68
C ARG A 114 -20.76 12.51 8.10
N ARG A 115 -20.65 11.50 8.98
CA ARG A 115 -21.77 10.60 9.35
C ARG A 115 -22.27 10.68 10.78
N GLY A 116 -21.79 11.64 11.56
CA GLY A 116 -22.55 12.22 12.66
C GLY A 116 -22.81 11.39 13.92
N GLU A 117 -22.73 10.05 13.94
CA GLU A 117 -22.95 9.25 15.16
C GLU A 117 -22.43 7.81 14.97
N ASP A 118 -21.22 7.52 15.46
CA ASP A 118 -20.73 6.15 15.64
C ASP A 118 -20.74 5.83 17.15
N PRO A 119 -21.65 4.95 17.63
CA PRO A 119 -21.78 4.61 19.06
C PRO A 119 -20.50 4.08 19.71
N TYR A 120 -19.56 3.55 18.91
CA TYR A 120 -18.30 2.97 19.38
C TYR A 120 -17.07 3.74 18.89
N ARG A 121 -17.23 5.03 18.58
CA ARG A 121 -16.15 5.88 18.06
C ARG A 121 -14.92 5.88 18.96
N VAL A 122 -15.12 5.94 20.28
CA VAL A 122 -14.02 5.99 21.25
C VAL A 122 -13.25 4.66 21.26
N GLU A 123 -13.95 3.53 21.27
CA GLU A 123 -13.34 2.21 21.25
C GLU A 123 -12.68 1.90 19.90
N LYS A 124 -13.25 2.34 18.79
CA LYS A 124 -12.64 2.20 17.46
C LYS A 124 -11.38 3.05 17.34
N ASN A 125 -11.40 4.29 17.84
CA ASN A 125 -10.21 5.14 17.88
C ASN A 125 -9.12 4.52 18.75
N TRP A 126 -9.45 4.06 19.95
CA TRP A 126 -8.51 3.33 20.81
C TRP A 126 -7.91 2.10 20.10
N PHE A 127 -8.71 1.37 19.32
CA PHE A 127 -8.21 0.24 18.53
C PHE A 127 -7.29 0.68 17.40
N LEU A 128 -7.66 1.71 16.65
CA LEU A 128 -6.84 2.23 15.55
C LEU A 128 -5.50 2.74 16.08
N GLU A 129 -5.50 3.58 17.10
CA GLU A 129 -4.30 4.08 17.78
C GLU A 129 -3.45 2.90 18.31
N GLY A 130 -4.08 1.97 19.03
CA GLY A 130 -3.38 0.82 19.61
C GLY A 130 -2.83 -0.20 18.60
N THR A 131 -3.25 -0.13 17.34
CA THR A 131 -2.77 -1.02 16.26
C THR A 131 -1.98 -0.31 15.17
N GLU A 132 -1.75 1.00 15.30
CA GLU A 132 -1.12 1.82 14.26
C GLU A 132 0.23 1.27 13.80
N VAL A 133 1.16 1.06 14.74
CA VAL A 133 2.50 0.51 14.44
C VAL A 133 2.42 -0.84 13.74
N PHE A 134 1.57 -1.73 14.27
CA PHE A 134 1.38 -3.07 13.69
C PHE A 134 0.82 -3.00 12.26
N ARG A 135 -0.14 -2.12 12.02
CA ARG A 135 -0.75 -1.93 10.69
C ARG A 135 0.22 -1.29 9.72
N GLN A 136 1.05 -0.35 10.17
CA GLN A 136 2.11 0.23 9.37
C GLN A 136 3.11 -0.85 8.93
N GLU A 137 3.56 -1.71 9.84
CA GLU A 137 4.45 -2.82 9.47
C GLU A 137 3.83 -3.79 8.45
N LEU A 138 2.52 -4.03 8.53
CA LEU A 138 1.81 -4.84 7.53
C LEU A 138 1.78 -4.13 6.17
N PHE A 139 1.47 -2.84 6.17
CA PHE A 139 1.44 -2.02 4.97
C PHE A 139 2.82 -2.00 4.28
N ASP A 140 3.91 -1.78 5.02
CA ASP A 140 5.26 -1.74 4.46
C ASP A 140 5.63 -3.07 3.79
N ARG A 141 5.33 -4.20 4.45
CA ARG A 141 5.55 -5.54 3.89
C ARG A 141 4.70 -5.79 2.65
N TRP A 142 3.44 -5.36 2.68
CA TRP A 142 2.53 -5.47 1.55
C TRP A 142 3.02 -4.63 0.37
N GLN A 143 3.43 -3.39 0.61
CA GLN A 143 3.94 -2.46 -0.38
C GLN A 143 5.20 -3.02 -1.04
N ALA A 144 6.19 -3.47 -0.25
CA ALA A 144 7.41 -4.09 -0.78
C ALA A 144 7.07 -5.29 -1.68
N LYS A 145 6.11 -6.13 -1.28
CA LYS A 145 5.64 -7.26 -2.09
C LYS A 145 4.94 -6.81 -3.38
N GLN A 146 4.09 -5.78 -3.32
CA GLN A 146 3.43 -5.24 -4.51
C GLN A 146 4.43 -4.67 -5.49
N THR A 147 5.44 -3.94 -5.01
CA THR A 147 6.53 -3.40 -5.84
C THR A 147 7.25 -4.52 -6.60
N LEU A 148 7.62 -5.61 -5.91
CA LEU A 148 8.24 -6.77 -6.56
C LEU A 148 7.36 -7.42 -7.63
N ILE A 149 6.06 -7.57 -7.35
CA ILE A 149 5.09 -8.14 -8.30
C ILE A 149 4.92 -7.20 -9.51
N ALA A 150 4.85 -5.89 -9.28
CA ALA A 150 4.72 -4.89 -10.33
C ALA A 150 5.93 -4.89 -11.26
N ILE A 151 7.16 -4.88 -10.71
CA ILE A 151 8.40 -4.97 -11.48
C ILE A 151 8.44 -6.26 -12.31
N ARG A 152 8.04 -7.40 -11.73
CA ARG A 152 7.97 -8.67 -12.47
C ARG A 152 7.00 -8.60 -13.65
N LYS A 153 5.80 -8.03 -13.44
CA LYS A 153 4.80 -7.85 -14.49
C LYS A 153 5.29 -6.89 -15.58
N LEU A 154 5.97 -5.82 -15.20
CA LEU A 154 6.59 -4.86 -16.12
C LEU A 154 7.62 -5.56 -17.01
N ARG A 155 8.53 -6.35 -16.44
CA ARG A 155 9.52 -7.12 -17.20
C ARG A 155 8.87 -8.08 -18.21
N ILE A 156 7.81 -8.79 -17.80
CA ILE A 156 7.05 -9.66 -18.72
C ILE A 156 6.40 -8.84 -19.85
N ARG A 157 5.86 -7.66 -19.53
CA ARG A 157 5.26 -6.76 -20.54
C ARG A 157 6.29 -6.24 -21.54
N LEU A 158 7.48 -5.85 -21.07
CA LEU A 158 8.59 -5.41 -21.92
C LEU A 158 9.05 -6.52 -22.87
N LEU A 159 9.24 -7.74 -22.36
CA LEU A 159 9.56 -8.91 -23.19
C LEU A 159 8.49 -9.15 -24.25
N ARG A 160 7.20 -9.11 -23.88
CA ARG A 160 6.10 -9.27 -24.82
C ARG A 160 6.11 -8.21 -25.93
N ILE A 161 6.41 -6.95 -25.61
CA ILE A 161 6.54 -5.88 -26.61
C ILE A 161 7.69 -6.19 -27.56
N HIS A 162 8.85 -6.57 -27.02
CA HIS A 162 10.04 -6.84 -27.81
C HIS A 162 9.89 -8.06 -28.73
N GLU A 163 9.28 -9.14 -28.24
CA GLU A 163 9.07 -10.39 -28.98
C GLU A 163 7.88 -10.33 -29.94
N SER A 164 7.05 -9.28 -29.89
CA SER A 164 5.89 -9.14 -30.77
C SER A 164 6.32 -8.97 -32.23
N GLU A 165 5.99 -9.94 -33.08
CA GLU A 165 6.20 -9.85 -34.54
C GLU A 165 5.26 -8.86 -35.22
N ALA A 166 4.11 -8.58 -34.60
CA ALA A 166 3.12 -7.62 -35.12
C ALA A 166 3.55 -6.15 -35.01
N LEU A 167 4.67 -5.85 -34.34
CA LEU A 167 5.16 -4.49 -34.13
C LEU A 167 6.47 -4.27 -34.88
N THR A 168 6.56 -3.13 -35.56
CA THR A 168 7.81 -2.62 -36.11
C THR A 168 8.76 -2.17 -35.00
N GLY A 169 10.05 -2.01 -35.32
CA GLY A 169 11.05 -1.56 -34.35
C GLY A 169 10.74 -0.19 -33.74
N SER A 170 10.23 0.75 -34.53
CA SER A 170 9.82 2.08 -34.06
C SER A 170 8.60 2.01 -33.15
N GLU A 171 7.62 1.16 -33.44
CA GLU A 171 6.44 0.97 -32.57
C GLU A 171 6.81 0.31 -31.24
N LYS A 172 7.75 -0.63 -31.24
CA LYS A 172 8.30 -1.23 -30.01
C LYS A 172 8.95 -0.15 -29.15
N ALA A 173 9.82 0.68 -29.76
CA ALA A 173 10.49 1.78 -29.09
C ALA A 173 9.49 2.78 -28.48
N ALA A 174 8.52 3.24 -29.27
CA ALA A 174 7.49 4.18 -28.81
C ALA A 174 6.70 3.64 -27.60
N ARG A 175 6.36 2.35 -27.60
CA ARG A 175 5.65 1.73 -26.47
C ARG A 175 6.52 1.60 -25.21
N VAL A 176 7.81 1.32 -25.37
CA VAL A 176 8.74 1.27 -24.23
C VAL A 176 8.95 2.66 -23.64
N ILE A 177 9.10 3.70 -24.48
CA ILE A 177 9.20 5.09 -24.03
C ILE A 177 7.92 5.50 -23.29
N ALA A 178 6.73 5.21 -23.84
CA ALA A 178 5.47 5.51 -23.16
C ALA A 178 5.37 4.83 -21.79
N LEU A 179 5.85 3.59 -21.65
CA LEU A 179 5.91 2.91 -20.35
C LEU A 179 6.87 3.57 -19.36
N PHE A 180 7.95 4.18 -19.86
CA PHE A 180 8.92 4.89 -19.04
C PHE A 180 8.35 6.23 -18.56
N GLU A 181 7.69 6.98 -19.44
CA GLU A 181 7.05 8.26 -19.12
C GLU A 181 5.84 8.12 -18.18
N ASP A 182 5.13 7.00 -18.25
CA ASP A 182 3.98 6.69 -17.39
C ASP A 182 4.40 6.17 -15.99
N THR A 183 5.70 6.14 -15.66
CA THR A 183 6.16 5.77 -14.32
C THR A 183 5.87 6.87 -13.30
N SER A 184 5.51 6.48 -12.07
CA SER A 184 5.32 7.42 -10.96
C SER A 184 6.63 8.07 -10.51
N GLU A 185 6.57 9.16 -9.74
CA GLU A 185 7.76 9.84 -9.21
C GLU A 185 8.23 9.34 -7.83
N ASP A 186 7.60 8.29 -7.32
CA ASP A 186 7.97 7.66 -6.06
C ASP A 186 9.06 6.59 -6.23
N GLU A 187 9.46 5.96 -5.12
CA GLU A 187 10.47 4.89 -5.11
C GLU A 187 10.10 3.70 -6.01
N ALA A 188 8.80 3.38 -6.11
CA ALA A 188 8.30 2.33 -6.98
C ALA A 188 8.49 2.69 -8.46
N GLY A 189 8.21 3.94 -8.83
CA GLY A 189 8.43 4.46 -10.17
C GLY A 189 9.92 4.56 -10.52
N ALA A 190 10.78 4.99 -9.59
CA ALA A 190 12.23 4.95 -9.76
C ALA A 190 12.73 3.51 -10.05
N SER A 191 12.23 2.53 -9.28
CA SER A 191 12.55 1.12 -9.51
C SER A 191 12.07 0.62 -10.88
N ALA A 192 10.90 1.06 -11.32
CA ALA A 192 10.37 0.75 -12.65
C ALA A 192 11.23 1.36 -13.76
N ARG A 193 11.64 2.63 -13.63
CA ARG A 193 12.54 3.31 -14.57
C ARG A 193 13.88 2.59 -14.69
N THR A 194 14.49 2.20 -13.56
CA THR A 194 15.70 1.38 -13.55
C THR A 194 15.50 0.07 -14.32
N ALA A 195 14.41 -0.66 -14.05
CA ALA A 195 14.13 -1.92 -14.73
C ALA A 195 13.91 -1.76 -16.25
N ILE A 196 13.31 -0.65 -16.69
CA ILE A 196 13.14 -0.32 -18.11
C ILE A 196 14.49 0.04 -18.74
N ALA A 197 15.30 0.88 -18.08
CA ALA A 197 16.62 1.26 -18.58
C ALA A 197 17.55 0.04 -18.75
N GLU A 198 17.56 -0.86 -17.76
CA GLU A 198 18.27 -2.15 -17.85
C GLU A 198 17.79 -2.97 -19.06
N PHE A 199 16.48 -3.06 -19.26
CA PHE A 199 15.90 -3.80 -20.38
C PHE A 199 16.29 -3.20 -21.73
N VAL A 200 16.26 -1.88 -21.86
CA VAL A 200 16.65 -1.17 -23.08
C VAL A 200 18.12 -1.41 -23.40
N ALA A 201 19.00 -1.32 -22.40
CA ALA A 201 20.42 -1.58 -22.57
C ALA A 201 20.72 -3.01 -23.04
N ASP A 202 19.99 -4.02 -22.54
CA ASP A 202 20.18 -5.43 -22.91
C ASP A 202 19.57 -5.80 -24.27
N ARG A 203 18.33 -5.37 -24.53
CA ARG A 203 17.50 -5.89 -25.64
C ARG A 203 17.23 -4.90 -26.76
N MET A 204 17.41 -3.61 -26.53
CA MET A 204 17.15 -2.56 -27.52
C MET A 204 18.32 -1.57 -27.59
N PRO A 205 19.55 -2.05 -27.83
CA PRO A 205 20.72 -1.17 -27.92
C PRO A 205 20.51 -0.18 -29.07
N GLY A 206 20.58 1.12 -28.75
CA GLY A 206 20.34 2.22 -29.69
C GLY A 206 19.02 2.97 -29.49
N LEU A 207 18.12 2.48 -28.63
CA LEU A 207 16.98 3.26 -28.16
C LEU A 207 17.43 4.23 -27.05
N GLU A 208 17.19 5.53 -27.26
CA GLU A 208 17.41 6.55 -26.24
C GLU A 208 16.13 6.79 -25.44
N LEU A 209 16.24 6.70 -24.11
CA LEU A 209 15.14 7.02 -23.20
C LEU A 209 15.16 8.53 -22.89
N PRO A 210 13.98 9.16 -22.70
CA PRO A 210 13.91 10.55 -22.26
C PRO A 210 14.56 10.69 -20.87
N ARG A 211 15.18 11.85 -20.65
CA ARG A 211 15.84 12.20 -19.38
C ARG A 211 14.84 12.66 -18.32
#